data_AF-A0A4P9Z057-F1
#
_entry.id   AF-A0A4P9Z057-F1
#
_cell.length_a   1.000
_cell.length_b   1.000
_cell.length_c   1.000
_cell.angle_alpha   90.00
_cell.angle_beta   90.00
_cell.angle_gamma   90.00
#
_symmetry.space_group_name_H-M   'P 1'
#
loop_
_entity.id
_entity.type
_entity.pdbx_description
1 polymer ?
#
loop_
_entity_poly.entity_id
_entity_poly.type
_entity_poly.pdbx_seq_one_letter_code
_entity_poly.pdbx_strand_id
1 'polypeptide(L)'
;AMEKVYEYEAQLDVELSKIPQLVQLQEQTGVKKTYLVGGVAGVVFIMIFFNVAGGLLTNLLGFGYPAYASFKAIETASKDDDTQWLTYWTVFGAFNLVESFVDVILYWIPFYYMLKTFALLWLYLPNFRGAETVYHTVLSPYLLSHQ
;
A
#
# COMPACT_ATOMS: atom_id res chain seq x y z
N ALA A 1 -7.69 -14.57 21.85
CA ALA A 1 -8.06 -13.48 20.91
C ALA A 1 -7.59 -12.13 21.43
N MET A 2 -7.99 -11.72 22.64
CA MET A 2 -7.56 -10.46 23.27
C MET A 2 -6.04 -10.35 23.48
N GLU A 3 -5.36 -11.42 23.87
CA GLU A 3 -3.89 -11.40 24.06
C GLU A 3 -3.14 -11.01 22.79
N LYS A 4 -3.54 -11.55 21.63
CA LYS A 4 -2.96 -11.16 20.33
C LYS A 4 -3.20 -9.70 19.99
N VAL A 5 -4.36 -9.15 20.36
CA VAL A 5 -4.66 -7.73 20.15
C VAL A 5 -3.72 -6.85 20.96
N TYR A 6 -3.49 -7.16 22.24
CA TYR A 6 -2.53 -6.43 23.07
C TYR A 6 -1.09 -6.57 22.55
N GLU A 7 -0.73 -7.74 22.03
CA GLU A 7 0.58 -7.97 21.43
C GLU A 7 0.78 -7.10 20.18
N TYR A 8 -0.20 -7.03 19.28
CA TYR A 8 -0.15 -6.13 18.11
C TYR A 8 -0.16 -4.66 18.51
N GLU A 9 -0.95 -4.26 19.51
CA GLU A 9 -0.95 -2.89 20.02
C GLU A 9 0.44 -2.51 20.57
N ALA A 10 1.09 -3.40 21.32
CA ALA A 10 2.43 -3.16 21.86
C ALA A 10 3.49 -3.05 20.75
N GLN A 11 3.46 -3.94 19.75
CA GLN A 11 4.36 -3.89 18.60
C GLN A 11 4.17 -2.60 17.79
N LEU A 12 2.91 -2.23 17.51
CA LEU A 12 2.59 -0.98 16.82
C LEU A 12 3.03 0.23 17.62
N ASP A 13 2.84 0.24 18.94
CA ASP A 13 3.28 1.34 19.79
C ASP A 13 4.80 1.54 19.71
N VAL A 14 5.58 0.46 19.73
CA VAL A 14 7.03 0.50 19.55
C VAL A 14 7.42 1.04 18.18
N GLU A 15 6.80 0.57 17.10
CA GLU A 15 7.10 1.04 15.74
C GLU A 15 6.71 2.51 15.54
N LEU A 16 5.53 2.91 16.00
CA LEU A 16 5.04 4.29 15.88
C LEU A 16 5.86 5.26 16.76
N SER A 17 6.49 4.79 17.84
CA SER A 17 7.40 5.60 18.66
C SER A 17 8.65 6.05 17.90
N LYS A 18 9.02 5.35 16.81
CA LYS A 18 10.14 5.75 15.95
C LYS A 18 9.85 7.01 15.15
N ILE A 19 8.59 7.47 15.11
CA ILE A 19 8.13 8.65 14.37
C ILE A 19 7.95 9.82 15.37
N PRO A 20 8.89 10.79 15.42
CA PRO A 20 8.85 11.86 16.42
C PRO A 20 7.57 12.71 16.37
N GLN A 21 7.01 12.89 15.18
CA GLN A 21 5.77 13.65 14.97
C GLN A 21 4.59 12.99 15.68
N LEU A 22 4.50 11.66 15.67
CA LEU A 22 3.42 10.93 16.35
C LEU A 22 3.55 10.99 17.88
N VAL A 23 4.78 11.00 18.38
CA VAL A 23 5.05 11.18 19.82
C VAL A 23 4.63 12.57 20.27
N GLN A 24 4.99 13.61 19.51
CA GLN A 24 4.57 14.99 19.79
C GLN A 24 3.03 15.15 19.73
N LEU A 25 2.39 14.55 18.73
CA LEU A 25 0.92 14.53 18.60
C LEU A 25 0.25 13.81 19.77
N GLN A 26 0.81 12.68 20.24
CA GLN A 26 0.31 11.99 21.43
C GLN A 26 0.46 12.87 22.68
N GLU A 27 1.59 13.55 22.86
CA GLU A 27 1.81 14.46 23.99
C GLU A 27 0.85 15.66 23.98
N GLN A 28 0.54 16.21 22.81
CA GLN A 28 -0.38 17.35 22.67
C GLN A 28 -1.85 16.96 22.84
N THR A 29 -2.26 15.81 22.28
CA THR A 29 -3.67 15.40 22.25
C THR A 29 -4.06 14.53 23.46
N GLY A 30 -3.08 13.93 24.14
CA GLY A 30 -3.30 12.94 25.21
C GLY A 30 -3.82 11.59 24.72
N VAL A 31 -3.97 11.39 23.41
CA VAL A 31 -4.49 10.15 22.82
C VAL A 31 -3.32 9.26 22.38
N LYS A 32 -3.41 7.95 22.65
CA LYS A 32 -2.38 6.99 22.21
C LYS A 32 -2.20 7.05 20.69
N LYS A 33 -0.95 7.09 20.24
CA LYS A 33 -0.59 7.10 18.81
C LYS A 33 -1.15 5.92 18.01
N THR A 34 -1.31 4.74 18.63
CA THR A 34 -1.96 3.58 18.00
C THR A 34 -3.40 3.89 17.60
N TYR A 35 -4.18 4.52 18.46
CA TYR A 35 -5.56 4.94 18.15
C TYR A 35 -5.61 6.11 17.17
N LEU A 36 -4.64 7.04 17.22
CA LEU A 36 -4.54 8.12 16.22
C LEU A 36 -4.33 7.56 14.81
N VAL A 37 -3.34 6.68 14.62
CA VAL A 37 -3.06 6.06 13.32
C VAL A 37 -4.20 5.14 12.88
N GLY A 38 -4.75 4.34 13.79
CA GLY A 38 -5.92 3.50 13.51
C GLY A 38 -7.15 4.32 13.11
N GLY A 39 -7.37 5.46 13.75
CA GLY A 39 -8.44 6.39 13.42
C GLY A 39 -8.28 6.99 12.02
N VAL A 40 -7.08 7.48 11.68
CA VAL A 40 -6.77 8.00 10.34
C VAL A 40 -6.96 6.91 9.28
N ALA A 41 -6.44 5.71 9.52
CA ALA A 41 -6.60 4.57 8.62
C ALA A 41 -8.09 4.21 8.42
N GLY A 42 -8.88 4.22 9.50
CA GLY A 42 -10.32 3.99 9.46
C GLY A 42 -11.07 5.06 8.66
N VAL A 43 -10.73 6.34 8.84
CA VAL A 43 -11.31 7.44 8.06
C VAL A 43 -10.98 7.30 6.57
N VAL A 44 -9.73 7.01 6.22
CA VAL A 44 -9.30 6.77 4.83
C VAL A 44 -10.05 5.58 4.23
N PHE A 45 -10.18 4.48 4.99
CA PHE A 45 -10.93 3.30 4.55
C PHE A 45 -12.40 3.63 4.28
N ILE A 46 -13.05 4.37 5.18
CA ILE A 46 -14.45 4.82 5.02
C ILE A 46 -14.59 5.73 3.78
N MET A 47 -13.66 6.68 3.58
CA MET A 47 -13.66 7.53 2.40
C MET A 47 -13.56 6.71 1.11
N ILE A 48 -12.65 5.75 1.05
CA ILE A 48 -12.50 4.85 -0.11
C ILE A 48 -13.77 4.00 -0.31
N PHE A 49 -14.34 3.46 0.77
CA PHE A 49 -15.55 2.63 0.73
C PHE A 49 -16.74 3.36 0.10
N PHE A 50 -16.95 4.63 0.49
CA PHE A 50 -17.98 5.50 -0.08
C PHE A 50 -17.56 6.21 -1.37
N ASN A 51 -16.39 5.86 -1.93
CA ASN A 51 -15.83 6.49 -3.12
C ASN A 51 -15.66 8.02 -3.01
N VAL A 52 -15.42 8.52 -1.81
CA VAL A 52 -15.04 9.91 -1.57
C VAL A 52 -13.55 10.03 -1.84
N ALA A 53 -13.19 10.72 -2.92
CA ALA A 53 -11.80 10.84 -3.38
C ALA A 53 -11.09 9.49 -3.61
N GLY A 54 -11.82 8.44 -3.99
CA GLY A 54 -11.30 7.07 -4.13
C GLY A 54 -10.07 6.99 -5.06
N GLY A 55 -10.14 7.59 -6.24
CA GLY A 55 -9.00 7.63 -7.16
C GLY A 55 -7.75 8.29 -6.57
N LEU A 56 -7.91 9.44 -5.92
CA LEU A 56 -6.79 10.15 -5.28
C LEU A 56 -6.20 9.34 -4.13
N LEU A 57 -7.03 8.84 -3.21
CA LEU A 57 -6.59 8.09 -2.04
C LEU A 57 -5.90 6.78 -2.42
N THR A 58 -6.44 6.05 -3.38
CA THR A 58 -5.83 4.79 -3.85
C THR A 58 -4.52 5.03 -4.59
N ASN A 59 -4.40 6.09 -5.38
CA ASN A 59 -3.15 6.47 -6.00
C ASN A 59 -2.12 6.90 -4.93
N LEU A 60 -2.50 7.71 -3.94
CA LEU A 60 -1.61 8.06 -2.83
C LEU A 60 -1.10 6.84 -2.07
N LEU A 61 -1.94 5.81 -1.87
CA LEU A 61 -1.52 4.55 -1.26
C LEU A 61 -0.58 3.75 -2.17
N GLY A 62 -0.91 3.65 -3.47
CA GLY A 62 -0.11 2.94 -4.47
C GLY A 62 1.24 3.59 -4.77
N PHE A 63 1.37 4.91 -4.59
CA PHE A 63 2.62 5.62 -4.78
C PHE A 63 3.37 5.88 -3.47
N GLY A 64 2.68 6.32 -2.42
CA GLY A 64 3.30 6.91 -1.23
C GLY A 64 4.20 5.94 -0.45
N TYR A 65 3.64 4.81 0.02
CA TYR A 65 4.43 3.83 0.76
C TYR A 65 5.50 3.16 -0.12
N PRO A 66 5.18 2.64 -1.32
CA PRO A 66 6.18 2.03 -2.20
C PRO A 66 7.30 2.98 -2.60
N ALA A 67 7.03 4.27 -2.84
CA ALA A 67 8.07 5.25 -3.16
C ALA A 67 9.00 5.49 -1.97
N TYR A 68 8.46 5.63 -0.75
CA TYR A 68 9.27 5.74 0.46
C TYR A 68 10.13 4.50 0.69
N ALA A 69 9.55 3.32 0.52
CA ALA A 69 10.25 2.06 0.69
C ALA A 69 11.32 1.83 -0.39
N SER A 70 11.05 2.24 -1.64
CA SER A 70 12.04 2.24 -2.73
C SER A 70 13.21 3.17 -2.42
N PHE A 71 12.93 4.39 -1.92
CA PHE A 71 13.99 5.31 -1.48
C PHE A 71 14.88 4.68 -0.41
N LYS A 72 14.26 4.02 0.58
CA LYS A 72 15.02 3.33 1.63
C LYS A 72 15.84 2.16 1.06
N ALA A 73 15.31 1.39 0.12
CA ALA A 73 16.01 0.26 -0.50
C ALA A 73 17.27 0.73 -1.26
N ILE A 74 17.17 1.83 -2.01
CA ILE A 74 18.29 2.43 -2.76
C ILE A 74 19.47 2.81 -1.85
N GLU A 75 19.20 3.22 -0.61
CA GLU A 75 20.24 3.59 0.36
C GLU A 75 20.88 2.38 1.06
N THR A 76 20.38 1.16 0.83
CA THR A 76 20.99 -0.07 1.39
C THR A 76 21.99 -0.70 0.44
N ALA A 77 22.99 -1.42 0.98
CA ALA A 77 23.98 -2.12 0.18
C ALA A 77 23.45 -3.41 -0.49
N SER A 78 22.28 -3.90 -0.07
CA SER A 78 21.66 -5.13 -0.59
C SER A 78 20.81 -4.82 -1.83
N LYS A 79 20.91 -5.67 -2.86
CA LYS A 79 20.14 -5.51 -4.12
C LYS A 79 18.85 -6.32 -4.17
N ASP A 80 18.59 -7.15 -3.16
CA ASP A 80 17.41 -8.02 -3.16
C ASP A 80 16.13 -7.20 -2.98
N ASP A 81 16.19 -6.10 -2.23
CA ASP A 81 15.07 -5.18 -2.02
C ASP A 81 14.74 -4.39 -3.31
N ASP A 82 15.74 -4.07 -4.14
CA ASP A 82 15.56 -3.34 -5.40
C ASP A 82 14.69 -4.11 -6.39
N THR A 83 14.90 -5.43 -6.47
CA THR A 83 14.17 -6.30 -7.41
C THR A 83 12.68 -6.30 -7.09
N GLN A 84 12.31 -6.39 -5.80
CA GLN A 84 10.92 -6.36 -5.37
C GLN A 84 10.21 -5.05 -5.77
N TRP A 85 10.87 -3.90 -5.55
CA TRP A 85 10.27 -2.61 -5.89
C TRP A 85 10.19 -2.38 -7.40
N LEU A 86 11.19 -2.79 -8.18
CA LEU A 86 11.15 -2.73 -9.64
C LEU A 86 10.04 -3.62 -10.23
N THR A 87 9.88 -4.83 -9.70
CA THR A 87 8.79 -5.72 -10.08
C THR A 87 7.44 -5.10 -9.72
N TYR A 88 7.29 -4.53 -8.52
CA TYR A 88 6.10 -3.78 -8.13
C TYR A 88 5.79 -2.64 -9.11
N TRP A 89 6.75 -1.77 -9.42
CA TRP A 89 6.54 -0.64 -10.32
C TRP A 89 6.17 -1.07 -11.75
N THR A 90 6.70 -2.20 -12.22
CA THR A 90 6.36 -2.77 -13.54
C THR A 90 4.92 -3.26 -13.56
N VAL A 91 4.50 -4.03 -12.55
CA VAL A 91 3.13 -4.53 -12.43
C VAL A 91 2.14 -3.39 -12.22
N PHE A 92 2.47 -2.45 -11.32
CA PHE A 92 1.65 -1.30 -11.01
C PHE A 92 1.49 -0.38 -12.23
N GLY A 93 2.56 -0.13 -13.00
CA GLY A 93 2.49 0.63 -14.24
C GLY A 93 1.57 -0.01 -15.28
N ALA A 94 1.70 -1.33 -15.50
CA ALA A 94 0.82 -2.07 -16.40
C ALA A 94 -0.66 -2.02 -15.93
N PHE A 95 -0.90 -2.18 -14.62
CA PHE A 95 -2.24 -2.09 -14.05
C PHE A 95 -2.88 -0.70 -14.27
N ASN A 96 -2.16 0.38 -13.98
CA ASN A 96 -2.67 1.75 -14.17
C ASN A 96 -2.89 2.07 -15.65
N LEU A 97 -2.06 1.52 -16.55
CA LEU A 97 -2.24 1.70 -17.98
C LEU A 97 -3.54 1.06 -18.46
N VAL A 98 -3.80 -0.20 -18.08
CA VAL A 98 -5.06 -0.89 -18.40
C VAL A 98 -6.25 -0.15 -17.79
N GLU A 99 -6.16 0.23 -16.51
CA GLU A 99 -7.18 1.01 -15.80
C GLU A 99 -7.53 2.29 -16.55
N SER A 100 -6.54 3.03 -17.07
CA SER A 100 -6.76 4.27 -17.82
C SER A 100 -7.62 4.06 -19.08
N PHE A 101 -7.59 2.88 -19.71
CA PHE A 101 -8.44 2.57 -20.87
C PHE A 101 -9.87 2.18 -20.49
N VAL A 102 -10.08 1.64 -19.29
CA VAL A 102 -11.39 1.14 -18.84
C VAL A 102 -12.01 1.99 -17.73
N ASP A 103 -11.42 3.13 -17.37
CA ASP A 103 -11.84 4.00 -16.26
C ASP A 103 -13.33 4.34 -16.27
N VAL A 104 -13.87 4.66 -17.46
CA VAL A 104 -15.30 4.93 -17.64
C VAL A 104 -16.16 3.75 -17.21
N ILE A 105 -15.75 2.51 -17.51
CA ILE A 105 -16.46 1.29 -17.12
C ILE A 105 -16.31 1.04 -15.62
N LEU A 106 -15.11 1.27 -15.08
CA LEU A 106 -14.79 1.05 -13.67
C LEU A 106 -15.57 1.99 -12.74
N TYR A 107 -15.88 3.20 -13.18
CA TYR A 107 -16.72 4.13 -12.44
C TYR A 107 -18.12 3.57 -12.13
N TRP A 108 -18.67 2.73 -13.01
CA TRP A 108 -19.98 2.09 -12.80
C TRP A 108 -19.92 0.88 -11.86
N ILE A 109 -18.72 0.37 -11.56
CA ILE A 109 -18.55 -0.77 -10.67
C ILE A 109 -18.50 -0.26 -9.22
N PRO A 110 -19.49 -0.59 -8.37
CA PRO A 110 -19.46 -0.19 -6.98
C PRO A 110 -18.24 -0.81 -6.28
N PHE A 111 -17.65 -0.06 -5.33
CA PHE A 111 -16.49 -0.49 -4.55
C PHE A 111 -15.20 -0.78 -5.34
N TYR A 112 -15.10 -0.36 -6.61
CA TYR A 112 -13.91 -0.57 -7.42
C TYR A 112 -12.62 -0.10 -6.72
N TYR A 113 -12.60 1.12 -6.17
CA TYR A 113 -11.42 1.65 -5.49
C TYR A 113 -11.07 0.89 -4.21
N MET A 114 -12.05 0.34 -3.49
CA MET A 114 -11.76 -0.55 -2.35
C MET A 114 -11.05 -1.83 -2.81
N LEU A 115 -11.53 -2.45 -3.89
CA LEU A 115 -10.87 -3.61 -4.49
C LEU A 115 -9.46 -3.27 -4.99
N LYS A 116 -9.31 -2.10 -5.63
CA LYS A 116 -8.00 -1.58 -6.04
C LYS A 116 -7.07 -1.44 -4.83
N THR A 117 -7.53 -0.89 -3.70
CA THR A 117 -6.71 -0.81 -2.48
C THR A 117 -6.23 -2.17 -2.01
N PHE A 118 -7.10 -3.19 -1.98
CA PHE A 118 -6.69 -4.53 -1.60
C PHE A 118 -5.70 -5.16 -2.58
N ALA A 119 -5.91 -4.95 -3.89
CA ALA A 119 -4.97 -5.39 -4.91
C ALA A 119 -3.59 -4.74 -4.71
N LEU A 120 -3.54 -3.42 -4.45
CA LEU A 120 -2.29 -2.70 -4.19
C LEU A 120 -1.60 -3.23 -2.93
N LEU A 121 -2.33 -3.38 -1.82
CA LEU A 121 -1.79 -3.97 -0.59
C LEU A 121 -1.19 -5.35 -0.84
N TRP A 122 -1.89 -6.20 -1.61
CA TRP A 122 -1.39 -7.52 -1.97
C TRP A 122 -0.12 -7.49 -2.82
N LEU A 123 0.03 -6.48 -3.70
CA LEU A 123 1.21 -6.34 -4.56
C LEU A 123 2.47 -5.95 -3.78
N TYR A 124 2.40 -4.99 -2.86
CA TYR A 124 3.60 -4.47 -2.16
C TYR A 124 3.82 -5.03 -0.75
N LEU A 125 2.84 -5.70 -0.12
CA LEU A 125 3.07 -6.30 1.19
C LEU A 125 4.04 -7.51 1.07
N PRO A 126 5.13 -7.53 1.85
CA PRO A 126 6.20 -8.52 1.70
C PRO A 126 5.74 -9.95 1.99
N ASN A 127 4.70 -10.13 2.81
CA ASN A 127 4.16 -11.44 3.17
C ASN A 127 3.49 -12.17 1.99
N PHE A 128 2.99 -11.44 0.98
CA PHE A 128 2.18 -12.01 -0.08
C PHE A 128 2.92 -12.19 -1.41
N ARG A 129 4.02 -11.46 -1.63
CA ARG A 129 4.82 -11.50 -2.88
C ARG A 129 3.94 -11.38 -4.14
N GLY A 130 2.90 -10.53 -4.07
CA GLY A 130 1.89 -10.44 -5.12
C GLY A 130 2.46 -9.91 -6.44
N ALA A 131 3.35 -8.91 -6.39
CA ALA A 131 3.99 -8.37 -7.58
C ALA A 131 4.82 -9.43 -8.33
N GLU A 132 5.60 -10.23 -7.61
CA GLU A 132 6.40 -11.34 -8.17
C GLU A 132 5.49 -12.37 -8.87
N THR A 133 4.37 -12.72 -8.24
CA THR A 133 3.38 -13.65 -8.82
C THR A 133 2.82 -13.14 -10.14
N VAL A 134 2.37 -11.88 -10.20
CA VAL A 134 1.81 -11.28 -11.43
C VAL A 134 2.88 -11.14 -12.51
N TYR A 135 4.09 -10.75 -12.12
CA TYR A 135 5.19 -10.59 -13.04
C TYR A 135 5.55 -11.90 -13.74
N HIS A 136 5.77 -12.98 -12.99
CA HIS A 136 6.15 -14.26 -13.59
C HIS A 136 5.02 -14.97 -14.34
N THR A 137 3.77 -14.76 -13.92
CA THR A 137 2.62 -15.46 -14.53
C THR A 137 2.11 -14.75 -15.78
N VAL A 138 2.10 -13.42 -15.81
CA VAL A 138 1.44 -12.63 -16.86
C VAL A 138 2.44 -11.82 -17.67
N LEU A 139 3.23 -10.97 -17.01
CA LEU A 139 4.08 -9.99 -17.72
C LEU A 139 5.30 -10.64 -18.37
N SER A 140 6.02 -11.52 -17.67
CA SER A 140 7.25 -12.13 -18.17
C SER A 140 7.01 -12.96 -19.45
N PRO A 141 5.99 -13.85 -19.54
CA PRO A 141 5.71 -14.57 -20.78
C PRO A 141 5.29 -13.65 -21.94
N TYR A 142 4.52 -12.59 -21.65
CA TYR A 142 4.07 -11.65 -22.67
C TYR A 142 5.21 -10.78 -23.21
N LEU A 143 6.07 -10.25 -22.33
CA LEU A 143 7.18 -9.38 -22.71
C LEU A 143 8.30 -10.15 -23.42
N LEU A 144 8.65 -11.35 -22.94
CA LEU A 144 9.70 -12.18 -23.55
C LEU A 144 9.28 -12.77 -24.91
N SER A 145 7.98 -12.92 -25.17
CA SER A 145 7.50 -13.38 -26.49
C SER A 145 7.49 -12.28 -27.56
N HIS A 146 7.65 -11.02 -27.17
CA HIS A 146 7.65 -9.85 -28.07
C HIS A 146 8.98 -9.09 -28.06
N GLN A 147 10.05 -9.75 -27.60
CA GLN A 147 11.43 -9.26 -27.63
C GLN A 147 12.19 -9.90 -28.78
#